data_AF-A0A933NSZ9-F1
#
_entry.id   AF-A0A933NSZ9-F1
#
_cell.length_a   1.000
_cell.length_b   1.000
_cell.length_c   1.000
_cell.angle_alpha   90.00
_cell.angle_beta   90.00
_cell.angle_gamma   90.00
#
_symmetry.space_group_name_H-M   'P 1'
#
loop_
_entity.id
_entity.type
_entity.pdbx_description
1 polymer ?
#
loop_
_entity_poly.entity_id
_entity_poly.type
_entity_poly.pdbx_seq_one_letter_code
_entity_poly.pdbx_strand_id
1 'polypeptide(L)'
;MNKLKDGLYAYREGNYKRALRCLLPLAETGDATAQCYVASIYQGGLGVPADGQAAVTWYRKAAEQEVREERLSAIAYNNLATIFATGMPGVSRDPALAKQYWRKAAELGFEMILRE
;
A
#
# COMPACT_ATOMS: atom_id res chain seq x y z
N MET A 1 -0.02 -19.07 -15.77
CA MET A 1 0.06 -17.61 -15.57
C MET A 1 0.03 -17.31 -14.08
N ASN A 2 0.97 -16.51 -13.58
CA ASN A 2 0.98 -16.09 -12.19
C ASN A 2 0.01 -14.89 -12.05
N LYS A 3 -1.09 -15.06 -11.31
CA LYS A 3 -2.13 -14.04 -11.13
C LYS A 3 -1.56 -12.70 -10.63
N LEU A 4 -0.48 -12.72 -9.86
CA LEU A 4 0.21 -11.52 -9.41
C LEU A 4 0.80 -10.77 -10.61
N LYS A 5 1.56 -11.46 -11.47
CA LYS A 5 2.16 -10.86 -12.67
C LYS A 5 1.09 -10.27 -13.58
N ASP A 6 -0.01 -10.99 -13.82
CA ASP A 6 -1.10 -10.50 -14.66
C ASP A 6 -1.77 -9.24 -14.07
N GLY A 7 -1.94 -9.21 -12.73
CA GLY A 7 -2.45 -8.04 -12.03
C GLY A 7 -1.52 -6.84 -12.12
N LEU A 8 -0.21 -7.04 -11.95
CA LEU A 8 0.80 -5.99 -12.09
C LEU A 8 0.93 -5.46 -13.52
N TYR A 9 0.83 -6.34 -14.53
CA TYR A 9 0.78 -5.92 -15.93
C TYR A 9 -0.45 -5.07 -16.19
N ALA A 10 -1.63 -5.52 -15.77
CA ALA A 10 -2.86 -4.75 -15.93
C ALA A 10 -2.79 -3.39 -15.22
N TYR A 11 -2.13 -3.32 -14.05
CA TYR A 11 -1.90 -2.05 -13.34
C TYR A 11 -1.03 -1.10 -14.14
N ARG A 12 0.07 -1.59 -14.73
CA ARG A 12 0.98 -0.81 -15.58
C ARG A 12 0.33 -0.33 -16.89
N GLU A 13 -0.59 -1.11 -17.43
CA GLU A 13 -1.39 -0.74 -18.62
C GLU A 13 -2.52 0.24 -18.29
N GLY A 14 -2.70 0.64 -17.02
CA GLY A 14 -3.81 1.50 -16.59
C GLY A 14 -5.17 0.79 -16.55
N ASN A 15 -5.21 -0.53 -16.74
CA ASN A 15 -6.43 -1.33 -16.60
C ASN A 15 -6.65 -1.73 -15.14
N TYR A 16 -6.95 -0.73 -14.32
CA TYR A 16 -7.03 -0.89 -12.87
C TYR A 16 -8.17 -1.80 -12.40
N LYS A 17 -9.29 -1.87 -13.14
CA LYS A 17 -10.37 -2.83 -12.84
C LYS A 17 -9.91 -4.27 -13.02
N ARG A 18 -9.15 -4.56 -14.08
CA ARG A 18 -8.55 -5.88 -14.31
C ARG A 18 -7.46 -6.17 -13.29
N ALA A 19 -6.62 -5.17 -12.97
CA ALA A 19 -5.61 -5.28 -11.93
C ALA A 19 -6.24 -5.65 -10.58
N LEU A 20 -7.27 -4.92 -10.16
CA LEU A 20 -7.99 -5.18 -8.92
C LEU A 20 -8.57 -6.59 -8.88
N ARG A 21 -9.19 -7.06 -9.96
CA ARG A 21 -9.73 -8.43 -10.04
C ARG A 21 -8.66 -9.51 -9.87
N CYS A 22 -7.45 -9.27 -10.36
CA CYS A 22 -6.34 -10.22 -10.24
C CYS A 22 -5.64 -10.13 -8.87
N LEU A 23 -5.52 -8.92 -8.31
CA LEU A 23 -4.77 -8.63 -7.09
C LEU A 23 -5.60 -8.81 -5.82
N LEU A 24 -6.90 -8.55 -5.83
CA LEU A 24 -7.75 -8.60 -4.63
C LEU A 24 -7.74 -9.99 -3.97
N PRO A 25 -7.89 -11.13 -4.70
CA PRO A 25 -7.80 -12.44 -4.06
C PRO A 25 -6.42 -12.71 -3.45
N LEU A 26 -5.34 -12.17 -4.04
CA LEU A 26 -3.99 -12.32 -3.52
C LEU A 26 -3.79 -11.48 -2.25
N ALA A 27 -4.33 -10.26 -2.25
CA ALA A 27 -4.31 -9.37 -1.10
C ALA A 27 -5.07 -9.97 0.09
N GLU A 28 -6.20 -10.64 -0.17
CA GLU A 28 -6.98 -11.39 0.82
C GLU A 28 -6.21 -12.59 1.39
N THR A 29 -5.39 -13.26 0.59
CA THR A 29 -4.53 -14.36 1.04
C THR A 29 -3.26 -13.91 1.78
N GLY A 30 -3.03 -12.62 1.94
CA GLY A 30 -1.85 -12.10 2.64
C GLY A 30 -0.64 -11.79 1.76
N ASP A 31 -0.81 -11.68 0.44
CA ASP A 31 0.27 -11.22 -0.43
C ASP A 31 0.46 -9.70 -0.27
N ALA A 32 1.54 -9.30 0.39
CA ALA A 32 1.78 -7.91 0.76
C ALA A 32 2.04 -7.00 -0.45
N THR A 33 2.62 -7.54 -1.53
CA THR A 33 2.71 -6.82 -2.80
C THR A 33 1.31 -6.51 -3.32
N ALA A 34 0.42 -7.51 -3.41
CA ALA A 34 -0.95 -7.32 -3.85
C ALA A 34 -1.71 -6.33 -2.95
N GLN A 35 -1.55 -6.40 -1.64
CA GLN A 35 -2.14 -5.45 -0.69
C GLN A 35 -1.70 -4.01 -0.98
N CYS A 36 -0.41 -3.76 -1.25
CA CYS A 36 0.08 -2.43 -1.62
C CYS A 36 -0.56 -1.91 -2.91
N TYR A 37 -0.67 -2.74 -3.95
CA TYR A 37 -1.28 -2.30 -5.22
C TYR A 37 -2.80 -2.10 -5.10
N VAL A 38 -3.50 -2.95 -4.36
CA VAL A 38 -4.93 -2.77 -4.06
C VAL A 38 -5.14 -1.47 -3.28
N ALA A 39 -4.32 -1.19 -2.28
CA ALA A 39 -4.35 0.06 -1.54
C ALA A 39 -4.14 1.27 -2.45
N SER A 40 -3.15 1.23 -3.35
CA SER A 40 -2.88 2.30 -4.31
C SER A 40 -4.05 2.55 -5.28
N ILE A 41 -4.76 1.49 -5.67
CA ILE A 41 -5.97 1.59 -6.51
C ILE A 41 -7.07 2.39 -5.79
N TYR A 42 -7.35 2.05 -4.53
CA TYR A 42 -8.34 2.77 -3.73
C TYR A 42 -7.86 4.18 -3.35
N GLN A 43 -6.57 4.37 -3.10
CA GLN A 43 -5.98 5.68 -2.80
C GLN A 43 -6.15 6.65 -3.98
N GLY A 44 -5.83 6.20 -5.20
CA GLY A 44 -5.89 7.04 -6.39
C GLY A 44 -7.28 7.11 -7.05
N GLY A 45 -8.26 6.34 -6.58
CA GLY A 45 -9.54 6.20 -7.28
C GLY A 45 -9.38 5.62 -8.69
N LEU A 46 -8.47 4.66 -8.85
CA LEU A 46 -8.03 4.18 -10.15
C LEU A 46 -8.99 3.11 -10.68
N GLY A 47 -9.91 3.50 -11.56
CA GLY A 47 -10.93 2.59 -12.11
C GLY A 47 -12.01 2.16 -11.12
N VAL A 48 -11.92 2.59 -9.86
CA VAL A 48 -12.92 2.48 -8.80
C VAL A 48 -12.99 3.81 -8.04
N PRO A 49 -14.08 4.15 -7.33
CA PRO A 49 -14.11 5.34 -6.49
C PRO A 49 -12.98 5.35 -5.46
N ALA A 50 -12.41 6.53 -5.21
CA ALA A 50 -11.40 6.69 -4.18
C ALA A 50 -11.99 6.38 -2.80
N ASP A 51 -11.29 5.56 -2.02
CA ASP A 51 -11.71 5.13 -0.69
C ASP A 51 -10.50 5.11 0.25
N GLY A 52 -10.39 6.15 1.07
CA GLY A 52 -9.28 6.27 2.01
C GLY A 52 -9.30 5.20 3.10
N GLN A 53 -10.49 4.75 3.52
CA GLN A 53 -10.60 3.76 4.56
C GLN A 53 -10.13 2.39 4.05
N ALA A 54 -10.50 2.03 2.82
CA ALA A 54 -10.00 0.84 2.15
C ALA A 54 -8.48 0.92 1.93
N ALA A 55 -7.98 2.06 1.44
CA ALA A 55 -6.54 2.26 1.22
C ALA A 55 -5.73 2.09 2.52
N VAL A 56 -6.15 2.73 3.61
CA VAL A 56 -5.50 2.61 4.94
C VAL A 56 -5.54 1.17 5.42
N THR A 57 -6.66 0.47 5.27
CA THR A 57 -6.80 -0.92 5.71
C THR A 57 -5.80 -1.83 4.99
N TRP A 58 -5.67 -1.70 3.67
CA TRP A 58 -4.76 -2.53 2.89
C TRP A 58 -3.30 -2.18 3.11
N TYR A 59 -2.93 -0.89 3.17
CA TYR A 59 -1.55 -0.51 3.50
C TYR A 59 -1.14 -0.95 4.90
N ARG A 60 -2.05 -0.90 5.88
CA ARG A 60 -1.76 -1.36 7.24
C ARG A 60 -1.45 -2.85 7.25
N LYS A 61 -2.25 -3.67 6.56
CA LYS A 61 -2.01 -5.11 6.43
C LYS A 61 -0.64 -5.40 5.81
N ALA A 62 -0.28 -4.67 4.74
CA ALA A 62 1.01 -4.83 4.08
C ALA A 62 2.17 -4.48 5.02
N ALA A 63 2.07 -3.33 5.70
CA ALA A 63 3.06 -2.83 6.64
C ALA A 63 3.27 -3.76 7.86
N GLU A 64 2.22 -4.44 8.32
CA GLU A 64 2.25 -5.38 9.45
C GLU A 64 2.80 -6.77 9.07
N GLN A 65 2.63 -7.22 7.83
CA GLN A 65 3.09 -8.53 7.37
C GLN A 65 4.57 -8.54 6.93
N GLU A 66 5.06 -7.41 6.46
CA GLU A 66 6.40 -7.28 5.86
C GLU A 66 7.51 -6.87 6.83
N VAL A 67 7.30 -7.04 8.13
CA VAL A 67 8.43 -7.12 9.09
C VAL A 67 9.38 -8.29 8.73
N ARG A 68 9.03 -9.12 7.74
CA ARG A 68 9.83 -10.19 7.14
C ARG A 68 10.45 -9.87 5.77
N GLU A 69 9.96 -8.83 5.06
CA GLU A 69 10.50 -8.34 3.78
C GLU A 69 10.56 -6.79 3.81
N GLU A 70 11.69 -6.26 4.25
CA GLU A 70 11.81 -4.89 4.78
C GLU A 70 11.52 -3.75 3.77
N ARG A 71 11.63 -4.00 2.46
CA ARG A 71 11.58 -2.94 1.42
C ARG A 71 10.18 -2.44 1.08
N LEU A 72 9.20 -3.33 1.01
CA LEU A 72 7.81 -2.98 0.67
C LEU A 72 7.09 -2.36 1.88
N SER A 73 7.50 -2.72 3.11
CA SER A 73 6.97 -2.16 4.37
C SER A 73 7.22 -0.65 4.47
N ALA A 74 8.42 -0.18 4.08
CA ALA A 74 8.74 1.24 4.04
C ALA A 74 7.83 2.03 3.06
N ILE A 75 7.48 1.45 1.91
CA ILE A 75 6.57 2.06 0.92
C ILE A 75 5.15 2.16 1.50
N ALA A 76 4.67 1.09 2.13
CA ALA A 76 3.34 1.07 2.76
C ALA A 76 3.24 2.12 3.88
N TYR A 77 4.24 2.22 4.75
CA TYR A 77 4.28 3.23 5.80
C TYR A 77 4.36 4.65 5.25
N ASN A 78 5.11 4.89 4.18
CA ASN A 78 5.17 6.21 3.55
C ASN A 78 3.82 6.62 2.94
N ASN A 79 3.09 5.69 2.34
CA ASN A 79 1.76 5.97 1.78
C ASN A 79 0.73 6.22 2.88
N LEU A 80 0.75 5.45 3.97
CA LEU A 80 -0.07 5.72 5.17
C LEU A 80 0.21 7.13 5.73
N ALA A 81 1.49 7.48 5.87
CA ALA A 81 1.88 8.79 6.35
C ALA A 81 1.34 9.92 5.46
N THR A 82 1.39 9.72 4.14
CA THR A 82 0.84 10.67 3.17
C THR A 82 -0.68 10.82 3.33
N ILE A 83 -1.42 9.71 3.42
CA ILE A 83 -2.88 9.73 3.62
C ILE A 83 -3.25 10.51 4.88
N PHE A 84 -2.57 10.28 6.00
CA PHE A 84 -2.83 11.01 7.24
C PHE A 84 -2.31 12.44 7.22
N ALA A 85 -1.30 12.77 6.41
CA ALA A 85 -0.78 14.13 6.28
C ALA A 85 -1.70 15.04 5.46
N THR A 86 -2.29 14.50 4.38
CA THR A 86 -3.14 15.27 3.46
C THR A 86 -4.63 15.14 3.77
N GLY A 87 -5.04 14.05 4.43
CA GLY A 87 -6.43 13.62 4.48
C GLY A 87 -6.89 12.99 3.16
N MET A 88 -7.99 12.24 3.22
CA MET A 88 -8.59 11.57 2.08
C MET A 88 -10.10 11.37 2.32
N PRO A 89 -10.97 11.23 1.30
CA PRO A 89 -12.38 10.86 1.54
C PRO A 89 -12.50 9.64 2.45
N GLY A 90 -13.22 9.80 3.56
CA GLY A 90 -13.38 8.77 4.61
C GLY A 90 -12.26 8.74 5.66
N VAL A 91 -11.16 9.50 5.51
CA VAL A 91 -10.04 9.55 6.45
C VAL A 91 -9.63 11.00 6.74
N SER A 92 -9.88 11.44 7.97
CA SER A 92 -9.46 12.76 8.43
C SER A 92 -7.93 12.86 8.53
N ARG A 93 -7.42 14.06 8.25
CA ARG A 93 -6.01 14.40 8.42
C ARG A 93 -5.58 14.25 9.88
N ASP A 94 -4.49 13.53 10.10
CA ASP A 94 -3.80 13.39 11.39
C ASP A 94 -2.27 13.54 11.19
N PRO A 95 -1.74 14.76 11.35
CA PRO A 95 -0.31 15.02 11.16
C PRO A 95 0.58 14.35 12.22
N ALA A 96 0.04 14.06 13.41
CA ALA A 96 0.81 13.38 14.45
C ALA A 96 1.01 11.92 14.09
N LEU A 97 -0.05 11.25 13.61
CA LEU A 97 0.01 9.89 13.12
C LEU A 97 0.85 9.78 11.83
N ALA A 98 0.74 10.76 10.93
CA ALA A 98 1.58 10.83 9.74
C ALA A 98 3.08 10.83 10.09
N LYS A 99 3.49 11.65 11.07
CA LYS A 99 4.88 11.68 11.54
C LYS A 99 5.34 10.35 12.12
N GLN A 100 4.48 9.62 12.83
CA GLN A 100 4.82 8.30 13.35
C GLN A 100 5.06 7.30 12.21
N TYR A 101 4.21 7.32 11.18
CA TYR A 101 4.38 6.44 10.02
C TYR A 101 5.61 6.78 9.18
N TRP A 102 5.93 8.08 8.97
CA TRP A 102 7.18 8.45 8.29
C TRP A 102 8.42 8.04 9.07
N ARG A 103 8.41 8.12 10.41
CA ARG A 103 9.52 7.61 11.23
C ARG A 103 9.73 6.11 11.04
N LYS A 104 8.65 5.32 11.10
CA LYS A 104 8.73 3.87 10.82
C LYS A 104 9.25 3.57 9.41
N ALA A 105 8.78 4.31 8.40
CA ALA A 105 9.26 4.15 7.03
C ALA A 105 10.76 4.45 6.90
N ALA A 106 11.23 5.50 7.57
CA ALA A 106 12.63 5.88 7.59
C ALA A 106 13.50 4.86 8.34
N GLU A 107 13.06 4.38 9.49
CA GLU A 107 13.75 3.34 10.28
C GLU A 107 13.98 2.07 9.47
N LEU A 108 12.95 1.58 8.77
CA LEU A 108 13.07 0.43 7.85
C LEU A 108 13.99 0.72 6.66
N GLY A 109 13.97 1.94 6.15
CA GLY A 109 14.89 2.39 5.10
C GLY A 109 16.35 2.48 5.56
N PHE A 110 16.60 2.84 6.82
CA PHE A 110 17.92 2.91 7.42
C PHE A 110 18.47 1.55 7.83
N GLU A 111 17.65 0.62 8.33
CA GLU A 111 18.07 -0.78 8.57
C GLU A 111 18.54 -1.45 7.28
N MET A 112 17.91 -1.16 6.14
CA MET A 112 18.34 -1.67 4.84
C MET A 112 19.75 -1.21 4.44
N ILE A 113 20.19 -0.02 4.87
CA ILE A 113 21.52 0.55 4.54
C ILE A 113 22.61 0.00 5.46
N LEU A 114 22.29 -0.40 6.70
CA LEU A 114 23.27 -0.82 7.71
C LEU A 114 23.55 -2.34 7.71
N ARG A 115 22.92 -3.10 6.82
CA ARG A 115 23.12 -4.56 6.69
C ARG A 115 24.12 -4.98 5.58
N GLU A 116 24.92 -4.04 5.06
CA GLU A 116 26.03 -4.32 4.14
C GLU A 116 27.37 -4.55 4.85
#